data_AF-A0AAW1PIP9-F1
#
_entry.id   AF-A0AAW1PIP9-F1
#
_cell.length_a   1.000
_cell.length_b   1.000
_cell.length_c   1.000
_cell.angle_alpha   90.00
_cell.angle_beta   90.00
_cell.angle_gamma   90.00
#
_symmetry.space_group_name_H-M   'P 1'
#
loop_
_entity.id
_entity.type
_entity.pdbx_description
1 polymer ?
#
loop_
_entity_poly.entity_id
_entity_poly.type
_entity_poly.pdbx_seq_one_letter_code
_entity_poly.pdbx_strand_id
1 'polypeptide(L)'
;MDLSKAGCVSSRQVRTGEVGQSSASALCFGQALAKMQKEQIPEDSRQRQLPKSPVLRAILNFAPSWFQVVMSTGIVSILLHIAPHRFPGMATIGTVLYIANVCLLLVFTMITIARFVFFPWAFLQMFRHPAQSLFLGTIPMGLATVCNATVLIAVPAYGQWAINLAWVLWWIDVVLSVLSTCVMPTVMFELQKHSIETMTRAWFLPIVPCVVAAALSGEVASVLPRPHALITLIVGYVLWGIGVSMSFLIMGLYLHRMASYHHLPNPEAMGSAFVPVGPCGQGAYGLILIAQAGQTVFSESDFAGQADSGRLIMHE
;
A
#
# COMPACT_ATOMS: atom_id res chain seq x y z
N MET A 1 -49.62 1.73 30.06
CA MET A 1 -49.50 2.88 30.98
C MET A 1 -48.35 2.59 31.93
N ASP A 2 -47.33 3.43 31.83
CA ASP A 2 -46.27 3.74 32.80
C ASP A 2 -45.50 2.64 33.52
N LEU A 3 -44.22 2.52 33.16
CA LEU A 3 -43.15 2.24 34.11
C LEU A 3 -42.02 3.25 33.90
N SER A 4 -41.97 4.24 34.79
CA SER A 4 -40.83 5.11 35.04
C SER A 4 -40.45 4.99 36.51
N LYS A 5 -39.14 5.08 36.75
CA LYS A 5 -38.34 5.09 38.01
C LYS A 5 -37.64 3.76 38.27
N ALA A 6 -36.41 3.70 38.78
CA ALA A 6 -35.27 4.60 38.96
C ALA A 6 -34.25 3.75 39.74
N GLY A 7 -32.96 3.80 39.40
CA GLY A 7 -31.93 3.08 40.15
C GLY A 7 -30.53 3.40 39.66
N CYS A 8 -29.94 4.44 40.24
CA CYS A 8 -28.57 4.90 40.03
C CYS A 8 -27.60 4.21 41.03
N VAL A 9 -26.29 4.46 40.87
CA VAL A 9 -25.09 4.12 41.70
C VAL A 9 -24.28 2.92 41.13
N SER A 10 -23.24 3.16 40.29
CA SER A 10 -21.82 3.53 40.62
C SER A 10 -21.08 2.40 41.37
N SER A 11 -20.00 1.76 40.91
CA SER A 11 -18.71 2.29 40.45
C SER A 11 -17.75 1.12 40.14
N ARG A 12 -16.94 1.19 39.08
CA ARG A 12 -15.51 0.84 39.15
C ARG A 12 -14.75 1.30 37.90
N GLN A 13 -14.02 2.37 38.14
CA GLN A 13 -13.08 3.04 37.27
C GLN A 13 -11.77 2.21 37.24
N VAL A 14 -11.38 1.71 36.07
CA VAL A 14 -10.03 1.16 35.85
C VAL A 14 -9.40 1.90 34.65
N ARG A 15 -8.65 2.94 35.02
CA ARG A 15 -7.36 3.37 34.46
C ARG A 15 -7.26 3.51 32.92
N THR A 16 -7.80 4.61 32.41
CA THR A 16 -7.40 5.24 31.15
C THR A 16 -6.07 5.98 31.33
N GLY A 17 -4.99 5.50 30.68
CA GLY A 17 -3.66 6.11 30.79
C GLY A 17 -2.92 6.30 29.46
N GLU A 18 -3.08 5.41 28.47
CA GLU A 18 -2.20 5.43 27.28
C GLU A 18 -2.92 5.58 25.92
N VAL A 19 -4.25 5.62 25.90
CA VAL A 19 -5.04 5.77 24.65
C VAL A 19 -5.19 7.25 24.22
N GLY A 20 -4.80 8.21 25.07
CA GLY A 20 -5.06 9.64 24.88
C GLY A 20 -4.33 10.29 23.70
N GLN A 21 -3.16 9.78 23.31
CA GLN A 21 -2.33 10.43 22.28
C GLN A 21 -2.67 10.01 20.84
N SER A 22 -3.05 8.75 20.62
CA SER A 22 -3.55 8.29 19.31
C SER A 22 -4.97 8.80 19.04
N SER A 23 -5.78 8.97 20.09
CA SER A 23 -7.15 9.49 19.98
C SER A 23 -7.17 10.98 19.64
N ALA A 24 -6.23 11.78 20.15
CA ALA A 24 -6.15 13.22 19.88
C ALA A 24 -5.87 13.54 18.40
N SER A 25 -4.98 12.79 17.74
CA SER A 25 -4.67 12.95 16.32
C SER A 25 -5.86 12.56 15.43
N ALA A 26 -6.55 11.46 15.78
CA ALA A 26 -7.78 11.03 15.11
C ALA A 26 -8.93 12.01 15.34
N LEU A 27 -9.06 12.61 16.53
CA LEU A 27 -10.05 13.65 16.84
C LEU A 27 -9.76 14.97 16.12
N CYS A 28 -8.50 15.38 16.04
CA CYS A 28 -8.12 16.60 15.32
C CYS A 28 -8.34 16.44 13.81
N PHE A 29 -8.05 15.27 13.26
CA PHE A 29 -8.38 14.91 11.88
C PHE A 29 -9.89 14.82 11.66
N GLY A 30 -10.64 14.20 12.58
CA GLY A 30 -12.10 14.12 12.57
C GLY A 30 -12.78 15.49 12.66
N GLN A 31 -12.25 16.42 13.46
CA GLN A 31 -12.73 17.80 13.53
C GLN A 31 -12.40 18.60 12.26
N ALA A 32 -11.21 18.40 11.67
CA ALA A 32 -10.87 18.98 10.38
C ALA A 32 -11.81 18.46 9.28
N LEU A 33 -12.13 17.17 9.28
CA LEU A 33 -13.08 16.55 8.35
C LEU A 33 -14.53 16.99 8.58
N ALA A 34 -14.95 17.20 9.83
CA ALA A 34 -16.27 17.76 10.15
C ALA A 34 -16.40 19.23 9.69
N LYS A 35 -15.31 20.00 9.74
CA LYS A 35 -15.26 21.35 9.17
C LYS A 35 -15.39 21.31 7.64
N MET A 36 -14.79 20.31 6.99
CA MET A 36 -14.91 20.06 5.55
C MET A 36 -16.32 19.57 5.14
N GLN A 37 -17.09 18.96 6.05
CA GLN A 37 -18.46 18.51 5.82
C GLN A 37 -19.45 19.66 5.61
N LYS A 38 -19.17 20.83 6.21
CA LYS A 38 -20.05 22.01 6.15
C LYS A 38 -19.88 22.83 4.87
N GLU A 39 -18.80 22.62 4.13
CA GLU A 39 -18.44 23.36 2.92
C GLU A 39 -18.91 22.62 1.66
N GLN A 40 -20.23 22.48 1.56
CA GLN A 40 -20.90 21.86 0.44
C GLN A 40 -20.97 22.86 -0.72
N ILE A 41 -20.01 22.81 -1.66
CA ILE A 41 -20.05 23.61 -2.88
C ILE A 41 -21.18 23.06 -3.77
N PRO A 42 -22.23 23.85 -4.08
CA PRO A 42 -23.36 23.38 -4.89
C PRO A 42 -22.92 22.99 -6.31
N GLU A 43 -23.57 21.96 -6.90
CA GLU A 43 -23.24 21.37 -8.21
C GLU A 43 -23.18 22.41 -9.35
N ASP A 44 -23.97 23.46 -9.28
CA ASP A 44 -24.02 24.57 -10.25
C ASP A 44 -22.71 25.39 -10.30
N SER A 45 -21.95 25.41 -9.20
CA SER A 45 -20.61 26.04 -9.15
C SER A 45 -19.54 25.17 -9.83
N ARG A 46 -19.77 23.86 -9.96
CA ARG A 46 -18.82 22.88 -10.49
C ARG A 46 -18.68 23.00 -12.01
N GLN A 47 -19.77 23.33 -12.72
CA GLN A 47 -19.76 23.61 -14.16
C GLN A 47 -19.10 24.96 -14.51
N ARG A 48 -19.19 25.96 -13.62
CA ARG A 48 -18.57 27.29 -13.80
C ARG A 48 -17.05 27.32 -13.63
N GLN A 49 -16.47 26.31 -12.97
CA GLN A 49 -15.03 26.25 -12.68
C GLN A 49 -14.23 25.35 -13.64
N LEU A 50 -14.84 24.75 -14.67
CA LEU A 50 -14.06 23.95 -15.61
C LEU A 50 -13.05 24.85 -16.34
N PRO A 51 -11.74 24.54 -16.24
CA PRO A 51 -10.74 25.34 -16.89
C PRO A 51 -10.93 25.30 -18.41
N LYS A 52 -10.79 26.47 -19.04
CA LYS A 52 -10.96 26.64 -20.49
C LYS A 52 -9.83 26.02 -21.30
N SER A 53 -8.64 25.84 -20.71
CA SER A 53 -7.50 25.23 -21.41
C SER A 53 -7.60 23.68 -21.41
N PRO A 54 -7.27 23.03 -22.54
CA PRO A 54 -7.37 21.58 -22.67
C PRO A 54 -6.43 20.83 -21.72
N VAL A 55 -5.24 21.40 -21.47
CA VAL A 55 -4.23 20.82 -20.56
C VAL A 55 -4.73 20.80 -19.12
N LEU A 56 -5.32 21.90 -18.66
CA LEU A 56 -5.78 22.00 -17.28
C LEU A 56 -7.04 21.13 -17.04
N ARG A 57 -7.84 20.89 -18.08
CA ARG A 57 -8.92 19.91 -18.07
C ARG A 57 -8.40 18.47 -18.01
N ALA A 58 -7.32 18.16 -18.73
CA ALA A 58 -6.68 16.85 -18.65
C ALA A 58 -6.12 16.58 -17.24
N ILE A 59 -5.48 17.58 -16.63
CA ILE A 59 -4.98 17.50 -15.24
C ILE A 59 -6.14 17.30 -14.25
N LEU A 60 -7.25 18.01 -14.42
CA LEU A 60 -8.42 17.88 -13.54
C LEU A 60 -9.04 16.47 -13.58
N ASN A 61 -9.09 15.87 -14.77
CA ASN A 61 -9.69 14.55 -15.01
C ASN A 61 -8.71 13.37 -14.76
N PHE A 62 -7.46 13.65 -14.39
CA PHE A 62 -6.47 12.61 -14.15
C PHE A 62 -6.77 11.84 -12.86
N ALA A 63 -7.21 10.59 -12.99
CA ALA A 63 -7.55 9.72 -11.86
C ALA A 63 -6.33 8.89 -11.36
N PRO A 64 -6.22 8.59 -10.05
CA PRO A 64 -5.17 7.74 -9.52
C PRO A 64 -5.12 6.32 -10.12
N SER A 65 -6.22 5.86 -10.72
CA SER A 65 -6.26 4.57 -11.43
C SER A 65 -5.22 4.46 -12.55
N TRP A 66 -4.77 5.58 -13.14
CA TRP A 66 -3.73 5.57 -14.17
C TRP A 66 -2.39 5.02 -13.68
N PHE A 67 -2.09 5.08 -12.37
CA PHE A 67 -0.90 4.44 -11.80
C PHE A 67 -0.90 2.90 -11.93
N GLN A 68 -2.04 2.28 -12.25
CA GLN A 68 -2.07 0.85 -12.60
C GLN A 68 -1.26 0.54 -13.86
N VAL A 69 -1.16 1.48 -14.80
CA VAL A 69 -0.33 1.33 -15.99
C VAL A 69 1.15 1.25 -15.57
N VAL A 70 1.59 2.13 -14.68
CA VAL A 70 2.95 2.11 -14.10
C VAL A 70 3.23 0.78 -13.39
N MET A 71 2.30 0.33 -12.54
CA MET A 71 2.43 -0.96 -11.87
C MET A 71 2.57 -2.11 -12.86
N SER A 72 1.76 -2.12 -13.93
CA SER A 72 1.74 -3.18 -14.94
C SER A 72 3.01 -3.17 -15.81
N THR A 73 3.47 -2.01 -16.26
CA THR A 73 4.71 -1.89 -17.03
C THR A 73 5.92 -2.28 -16.18
N GLY A 74 5.93 -1.89 -14.90
CA GLY A 74 6.97 -2.28 -13.95
C GLY A 74 7.06 -3.78 -13.71
N ILE A 75 5.93 -4.46 -13.48
CA ILE A 75 5.96 -5.91 -13.25
C ILE A 75 6.40 -6.69 -14.51
N VAL A 76 6.01 -6.23 -15.70
CA VAL A 76 6.49 -6.84 -16.96
C VAL A 76 8.00 -6.67 -17.10
N SER A 77 8.55 -5.50 -16.76
CA SER A 77 10.00 -5.27 -16.74
C SER A 77 10.72 -6.21 -15.77
N ILE A 78 10.21 -6.36 -14.55
CA ILE A 78 10.76 -7.25 -13.51
C ILE A 78 10.73 -8.72 -13.98
N LEU A 79 9.58 -9.20 -14.47
CA LEU A 79 9.41 -10.58 -14.92
C LEU A 79 10.35 -10.93 -16.07
N LEU A 80 10.60 -10.00 -16.99
CA LEU A 80 11.54 -10.22 -18.09
C LEU A 80 12.98 -10.42 -17.60
N HIS A 81 13.36 -9.81 -16.48
CA HIS A 81 14.70 -9.98 -15.89
C HIS A 81 14.84 -11.27 -15.06
N ILE A 82 13.77 -11.72 -14.41
CA ILE A 82 13.78 -12.92 -13.55
C ILE A 82 13.53 -14.21 -14.34
N ALA A 83 12.97 -14.12 -15.55
CA ALA A 83 12.58 -15.30 -16.33
C ALA A 83 13.74 -16.30 -16.58
N PRO A 84 13.48 -17.62 -16.47
CA PRO A 84 14.50 -18.67 -16.58
C PRO A 84 14.96 -18.92 -18.03
N HIS A 85 14.08 -18.72 -19.03
CA HIS A 85 14.40 -18.94 -20.45
C HIS A 85 14.88 -17.64 -21.10
N ARG A 86 16.20 -17.43 -21.12
CA ARG A 86 16.81 -16.18 -21.61
C ARG A 86 17.13 -16.26 -23.09
N PHE A 87 16.56 -15.35 -23.89
CA PHE A 87 17.05 -15.05 -25.24
C PHE A 87 17.87 -13.75 -25.23
N PRO A 88 18.78 -13.53 -26.19
CA PRO A 88 19.78 -12.46 -26.14
C PRO A 88 19.23 -11.01 -26.03
N GLY A 89 17.95 -10.78 -26.33
CA GLY A 89 17.31 -9.46 -26.26
C GLY A 89 16.43 -9.21 -25.03
N MET A 90 16.22 -10.22 -24.18
CA MET A 90 15.24 -10.15 -23.09
C MET A 90 15.60 -9.10 -22.04
N ALA A 91 16.88 -9.04 -21.64
CA ALA A 91 17.39 -8.06 -20.69
C ALA A 91 17.30 -6.62 -21.24
N THR A 92 17.56 -6.45 -22.54
CA THR A 92 17.45 -5.13 -23.20
C THR A 92 16.00 -4.64 -23.20
N ILE A 93 15.05 -5.51 -23.53
CA ILE A 93 13.61 -5.17 -23.49
C ILE A 93 13.18 -4.85 -22.05
N GLY A 94 13.62 -5.65 -21.07
CA GLY A 94 13.36 -5.39 -19.65
C GLY A 94 13.88 -4.03 -19.19
N THR A 95 15.08 -3.65 -19.62
CA THR A 95 15.71 -2.36 -19.31
C THR A 95 14.99 -1.19 -19.99
N VAL A 96 14.58 -1.34 -21.26
CA VAL A 96 13.78 -0.31 -21.96
C VAL A 96 12.45 -0.09 -21.25
N LEU A 97 11.77 -1.16 -20.83
CA LEU A 97 10.53 -1.07 -20.06
C LEU A 97 10.75 -0.46 -18.68
N TYR A 98 11.90 -0.70 -18.03
CA TYR A 98 12.25 -0.04 -16.78
C TYR A 98 12.36 1.48 -16.95
N ILE A 99 13.10 1.93 -17.97
CA ILE A 99 13.24 3.37 -18.27
C ILE A 99 11.87 3.97 -18.60
N ALA A 100 11.07 3.29 -19.42
CA ALA A 100 9.71 3.73 -19.73
C ALA A 100 8.84 3.81 -18.46
N ASN A 101 8.96 2.85 -17.54
CA ASN A 101 8.23 2.85 -16.28
C ASN A 101 8.61 4.01 -15.37
N VAL A 102 9.91 4.31 -15.26
CA VAL A 102 10.41 5.48 -14.52
C VAL A 102 9.86 6.77 -15.13
N CYS A 103 9.90 6.91 -16.46
CA CYS A 103 9.33 8.07 -17.16
C CYS A 103 7.82 8.20 -16.91
N LEU A 104 7.06 7.10 -16.99
CA LEU A 104 5.62 7.10 -16.71
C LEU A 104 5.32 7.49 -15.26
N LEU A 105 6.07 6.94 -14.30
CA LEU A 105 5.93 7.30 -12.88
C LEU A 105 6.17 8.80 -12.68
N LEU A 106 7.23 9.36 -13.26
CA LEU A 106 7.55 10.78 -13.16
C LEU A 106 6.46 11.65 -13.78
N VAL A 107 6.01 11.34 -15.00
CA VAL A 107 4.95 12.10 -15.69
C VAL A 107 3.65 12.07 -14.89
N PHE A 108 3.22 10.89 -14.42
CA PHE A 108 1.98 10.77 -13.65
C PHE A 108 2.09 11.41 -12.28
N THR A 109 3.24 11.33 -11.62
CA THR A 109 3.50 12.03 -10.35
C THR A 109 3.45 13.53 -10.54
N MET A 110 4.06 14.06 -11.61
CA MET A 110 4.02 15.50 -11.94
C MET A 110 2.61 15.98 -12.25
N ILE A 111 1.81 15.21 -13.00
CA ILE A 111 0.39 15.52 -13.26
C ILE A 111 -0.40 15.52 -11.95
N THR A 112 -0.13 14.55 -11.07
CA THR A 112 -0.81 14.44 -9.77
C THR A 112 -0.45 15.63 -8.89
N ILE A 113 0.84 15.99 -8.77
CA ILE A 113 1.30 17.20 -8.06
C ILE A 113 0.67 18.46 -8.64
N ALA A 114 0.62 18.59 -9.98
CA ALA A 114 -0.05 19.72 -10.63
C ALA A 114 -1.55 19.76 -10.25
N ARG A 115 -2.22 18.61 -10.22
CA ARG A 115 -3.62 18.50 -9.77
C ARG A 115 -3.78 18.95 -8.32
N PHE A 116 -2.83 18.62 -7.44
CA PHE A 116 -2.82 19.08 -6.05
C PHE A 116 -2.67 20.60 -5.91
N VAL A 117 -1.75 21.19 -6.68
CA VAL A 117 -1.46 22.63 -6.61
C VAL A 117 -2.58 23.47 -7.23
N PHE A 118 -3.09 23.08 -8.40
CA PHE A 118 -4.12 23.84 -9.10
C PHE A 118 -5.54 23.56 -8.60
N PHE A 119 -5.81 22.35 -8.12
CA PHE A 119 -7.16 21.88 -7.78
C PHE A 119 -7.23 21.18 -6.41
N PRO A 120 -6.84 21.84 -5.29
CA PRO A 120 -6.83 21.21 -3.97
C PRO A 120 -8.21 20.70 -3.55
N TRP A 121 -9.30 21.37 -3.95
CA TRP A 121 -10.67 20.92 -3.66
C TRP A 121 -11.04 19.60 -4.36
N ALA A 122 -10.48 19.34 -5.54
CA ALA A 122 -10.76 18.12 -6.30
C ALA A 122 -10.17 16.89 -5.62
N PHE A 123 -9.05 17.06 -4.90
CA PHE A 123 -8.44 15.99 -4.10
C PHE A 123 -9.34 15.59 -2.92
N LEU A 124 -9.88 16.58 -2.18
CA LEU A 124 -10.82 16.33 -1.07
C LEU A 124 -12.08 15.60 -1.55
N GLN A 125 -12.61 15.98 -2.72
CA GLN A 125 -13.77 15.31 -3.30
C GLN A 125 -13.47 13.86 -3.68
N MET A 126 -12.22 13.52 -3.97
CA MET A 126 -11.80 12.16 -4.31
C MET A 126 -11.87 11.20 -3.11
N PHE A 127 -11.54 11.66 -1.89
CA PHE A 127 -11.73 10.83 -0.67
C PHE A 127 -13.19 10.52 -0.38
N ARG A 128 -14.10 11.40 -0.79
CA ARG A 128 -15.54 11.20 -0.63
C ARG A 128 -16.10 10.15 -1.58
N HIS A 129 -15.47 9.96 -2.74
CA HIS A 129 -15.96 9.00 -3.72
C HIS A 129 -15.51 7.58 -3.34
N PRO A 130 -16.44 6.66 -3.06
CA PRO A 130 -16.12 5.34 -2.50
C PRO A 130 -15.26 4.47 -3.42
N ALA A 131 -15.42 4.60 -4.74
CA ALA A 131 -14.57 3.89 -5.68
C ALA A 131 -13.21 4.55 -5.95
N GLN A 132 -13.15 5.90 -6.03
CA GLN A 132 -11.92 6.58 -6.48
C GLN A 132 -10.88 6.73 -5.37
N SER A 133 -11.33 6.88 -4.11
CA SER A 133 -10.47 6.93 -2.93
C SER A 133 -9.59 5.68 -2.79
N LEU A 134 -10.13 4.50 -3.10
CA LEU A 134 -9.42 3.23 -3.00
C LEU A 134 -8.24 3.11 -3.98
N PHE A 135 -8.30 3.78 -5.13
CA PHE A 135 -7.19 3.82 -6.08
C PHE A 135 -6.02 4.69 -5.60
N LEU A 136 -6.11 5.41 -4.48
CA LEU A 136 -4.93 6.12 -3.95
C LEU A 136 -3.82 5.16 -3.52
N GLY A 137 -4.15 3.91 -3.18
CA GLY A 137 -3.16 2.86 -2.92
C GLY A 137 -2.34 2.46 -4.16
N THR A 138 -2.78 2.79 -5.38
CA THR A 138 -1.97 2.48 -6.59
C THR A 138 -0.72 3.33 -6.71
N ILE A 139 -0.67 4.48 -6.03
CA ILE A 139 0.48 5.38 -6.04
C ILE A 139 1.69 4.70 -5.38
N PRO A 140 1.64 4.25 -4.11
CA PRO A 140 2.74 3.49 -3.51
C PRO A 140 3.02 2.20 -4.29
N MET A 141 2.01 1.45 -4.74
CA MET A 141 2.26 0.25 -5.55
C MET A 141 3.04 0.52 -6.85
N GLY A 142 2.80 1.65 -7.53
CA GLY A 142 3.58 2.05 -8.70
C GLY A 142 5.02 2.45 -8.36
N LEU A 143 5.22 3.12 -7.22
CA LEU A 143 6.56 3.44 -6.71
C LEU A 143 7.34 2.16 -6.34
N ALA A 144 6.66 1.21 -5.72
CA ALA A 144 7.19 -0.08 -5.33
C ALA A 144 7.75 -0.88 -6.52
N THR A 145 7.06 -0.90 -7.67
CA THR A 145 7.58 -1.60 -8.86
C THR A 145 8.84 -0.95 -9.41
N VAL A 146 8.93 0.38 -9.39
CA VAL A 146 10.15 1.10 -9.79
C VAL A 146 11.29 0.82 -8.81
N CYS A 147 11.01 0.79 -7.51
CA CYS A 147 12.00 0.44 -6.50
C CYS A 147 12.56 -0.99 -6.73
N ASN A 148 11.67 -1.97 -6.93
CA ASN A 148 12.07 -3.35 -7.22
C ASN A 148 12.94 -3.45 -8.48
N ALA A 149 12.48 -2.86 -9.59
CA ALA A 149 13.23 -2.85 -10.84
C ALA A 149 14.58 -2.13 -10.72
N THR A 150 14.68 -1.11 -9.87
CA THR A 150 15.93 -0.42 -9.55
C THR A 150 16.91 -1.36 -8.84
N VAL A 151 16.45 -2.15 -7.87
CA VAL A 151 17.28 -3.16 -7.19
C VAL A 151 17.77 -4.21 -8.18
N LEU A 152 16.92 -4.71 -9.07
CA LEU A 152 17.27 -5.79 -10.00
C LEU A 152 18.16 -5.33 -11.17
N ILE A 153 17.95 -4.12 -11.69
CA ILE A 153 18.56 -3.66 -12.95
C ILE A 153 19.62 -2.59 -12.69
N ALA A 154 19.31 -1.58 -11.88
CA ALA A 154 20.18 -0.43 -11.69
C ALA A 154 21.32 -0.70 -10.69
N VAL A 155 21.09 -1.50 -9.64
CA VAL A 155 22.16 -1.82 -8.67
C VAL A 155 23.34 -2.56 -9.31
N PRO A 156 23.14 -3.62 -10.11
CA PRO A 156 24.27 -4.29 -10.78
C PRO A 156 25.01 -3.40 -11.80
N ALA A 157 24.32 -2.40 -12.38
CA ALA A 157 24.89 -1.54 -13.42
C ALA A 157 25.60 -0.29 -12.87
N TYR A 158 25.06 0.34 -11.82
CA TYR A 158 25.52 1.64 -11.30
C TYR A 158 26.08 1.59 -9.87
N GLY A 159 26.00 0.45 -9.18
CA GLY A 159 26.60 0.23 -7.86
C GLY A 159 25.97 1.07 -6.74
N GLN A 160 26.83 1.67 -5.89
CA GLN A 160 26.44 2.22 -4.59
C GLN A 160 25.38 3.34 -4.65
N TRP A 161 25.40 4.19 -5.68
CA TRP A 161 24.41 5.25 -5.82
C TRP A 161 22.99 4.68 -6.01
N ALA A 162 22.85 3.61 -6.80
CA ALA A 162 21.56 2.97 -7.05
C ALA A 162 21.03 2.25 -5.80
N ILE A 163 21.93 1.73 -4.95
CA ILE A 163 21.56 1.13 -3.65
C ILE A 163 20.93 2.19 -2.74
N ASN A 164 21.58 3.35 -2.60
CA ASN A 164 21.05 4.45 -1.81
C ASN A 164 19.71 4.97 -2.37
N LEU A 165 19.59 5.08 -3.70
CA LEU A 165 18.35 5.46 -4.37
C LEU A 165 17.21 4.48 -4.03
N ALA A 166 17.45 3.17 -4.16
CA ALA A 166 16.46 2.14 -3.84
C ALA A 166 16.02 2.22 -2.37
N TRP A 167 16.96 2.45 -1.45
CA TRP A 167 16.64 2.56 -0.02
C TRP A 167 15.77 3.79 0.30
N VAL A 168 16.07 4.94 -0.31
CA VAL A 168 15.26 6.16 -0.15
C VAL A 168 13.86 5.97 -0.75
N LEU A 169 13.78 5.41 -1.96
CA LEU A 169 12.49 5.11 -2.60
C LEU A 169 11.65 4.15 -1.77
N TRP A 170 12.28 3.13 -1.16
CA TRP A 170 11.61 2.20 -0.28
C TRP A 170 11.05 2.88 0.97
N TRP A 171 11.79 3.77 1.64
CA TRP A 171 11.24 4.51 2.79
C TRP A 171 10.05 5.40 2.44
N ILE A 172 10.10 6.06 1.28
CA ILE A 172 8.97 6.85 0.77
C ILE A 172 7.77 5.93 0.55
N ASP A 173 7.99 4.76 -0.05
CA ASP A 173 6.95 3.76 -0.28
C ASP A 173 6.35 3.21 1.02
N VAL A 174 7.16 2.96 2.05
CA VAL A 174 6.73 2.53 3.38
C VAL A 174 5.78 3.56 3.99
N VAL A 175 6.16 4.84 4.00
CA VAL A 175 5.33 5.91 4.56
C VAL A 175 4.00 6.02 3.80
N LEU A 176 4.04 6.04 2.47
CA LEU A 176 2.84 6.13 1.64
C LEU A 176 1.93 4.90 1.80
N SER A 177 2.51 3.71 1.93
CA SER A 177 1.79 2.45 2.13
C SER A 177 1.09 2.40 3.48
N VAL A 178 1.78 2.76 4.56
CA VAL A 178 1.19 2.82 5.90
C VAL A 178 0.08 3.88 5.95
N LEU A 179 0.32 5.06 5.38
CA LEU A 179 -0.71 6.10 5.28
C LEU A 179 -1.93 5.60 4.50
N SER A 180 -1.75 4.94 3.36
CA SER A 180 -2.85 4.35 2.59
C SER A 180 -3.63 3.31 3.41
N THR A 181 -2.92 2.38 4.06
CA THR A 181 -3.53 1.29 4.82
C THR A 181 -4.21 1.75 6.11
N CYS A 182 -3.76 2.85 6.74
CA CYS A 182 -4.42 3.40 7.93
C CYS A 182 -5.55 4.39 7.57
N VAL A 183 -5.30 5.32 6.65
CA VAL A 183 -6.24 6.41 6.33
C VAL A 183 -7.46 5.89 5.58
N MET A 184 -7.31 4.97 4.62
CA MET A 184 -8.45 4.54 3.82
C MET A 184 -9.51 3.78 4.63
N PRO A 185 -9.18 2.79 5.48
CA PRO A 185 -10.18 2.17 6.33
C PRO A 185 -10.88 3.17 7.26
N THR A 186 -10.15 4.13 7.85
CA THR A 186 -10.78 5.17 8.69
C THR A 186 -11.77 6.03 7.89
N VAL A 187 -11.41 6.41 6.67
CA VAL A 187 -12.31 7.15 5.77
C VAL A 187 -13.54 6.31 5.39
N MET A 188 -13.35 5.01 5.17
CA MET A 188 -14.46 4.10 4.85
C MET A 188 -15.44 3.94 6.02
N PHE A 189 -14.93 3.85 7.26
CA PHE A 189 -15.79 3.74 8.45
C PHE A 189 -16.50 5.05 8.81
N GLU A 190 -15.87 6.20 8.62
CA GLU A 190 -16.41 7.49 9.06
C GLU A 190 -17.20 8.25 7.98
N LEU A 191 -16.78 8.19 6.72
CA LEU A 191 -17.31 9.05 5.66
C LEU A 191 -18.20 8.32 4.65
N GLN A 192 -18.08 6.99 4.55
CA GLN A 192 -18.73 6.23 3.49
C GLN A 192 -19.82 5.30 4.06
N LYS A 193 -21.07 5.50 3.62
CA LYS A 193 -22.15 4.55 3.90
C LYS A 193 -21.92 3.31 3.04
N HIS A 194 -21.38 2.27 3.63
CA HIS A 194 -21.15 0.99 2.95
C HIS A 194 -22.24 0.00 3.33
N SER A 195 -23.09 -0.34 2.36
CA SER A 195 -23.86 -1.59 2.44
C SER A 195 -22.94 -2.74 2.00
N ILE A 196 -22.99 -3.88 2.69
CA ILE A 196 -22.23 -5.10 2.34
C ILE A 196 -22.48 -5.51 0.88
N GLU A 197 -23.65 -5.20 0.34
CA GLU A 197 -24.03 -5.43 -1.06
C GLU A 197 -23.16 -4.64 -2.05
N THR A 198 -22.67 -3.46 -1.66
CA THR A 198 -21.82 -2.56 -2.47
C THR A 198 -20.31 -2.76 -2.26
N MET A 199 -19.93 -3.70 -1.38
CA MET A 199 -18.52 -3.98 -1.07
C MET A 199 -17.82 -4.44 -2.35
N THR A 200 -17.04 -3.54 -2.93
CA THR A 200 -16.42 -3.74 -4.23
C THR A 200 -14.99 -4.24 -4.03
N ARG A 201 -14.49 -5.01 -4.99
CA ARG A 201 -13.12 -5.57 -5.05
C ARG A 201 -12.01 -4.54 -4.83
N ALA A 202 -12.33 -3.25 -4.96
CA ALA A 202 -11.42 -2.16 -4.71
C ALA A 202 -10.95 -2.04 -3.25
N TRP A 203 -11.60 -2.72 -2.30
CA TRP A 203 -11.24 -2.69 -0.88
C TRP A 203 -9.86 -3.28 -0.57
N PHE A 204 -9.31 -4.09 -1.47
CA PHE A 204 -7.93 -4.58 -1.35
C PHE A 204 -6.88 -3.51 -1.72
N LEU A 205 -7.22 -2.55 -2.58
CA LEU A 205 -6.23 -1.61 -3.12
C LEU A 205 -5.53 -0.75 -2.07
N PRO A 206 -6.15 -0.37 -0.94
CA PRO A 206 -5.45 0.38 0.11
C PRO A 206 -4.51 -0.45 0.99
N ILE A 207 -4.70 -1.77 1.04
CA ILE A 207 -3.97 -2.69 1.95
C ILE A 207 -2.83 -3.40 1.23
N VAL A 208 -3.01 -3.74 -0.04
CA VAL A 208 -1.97 -4.34 -0.89
C VAL A 208 -0.64 -3.56 -0.86
N PRO A 209 -0.60 -2.20 -0.83
CA PRO A 209 0.65 -1.46 -0.76
C PRO A 209 1.54 -1.88 0.40
N CYS A 210 0.99 -2.09 1.61
CA CYS A 210 1.78 -2.55 2.76
C CYS A 210 2.37 -3.96 2.52
N VAL A 211 1.62 -4.86 1.89
CA VAL A 211 2.10 -6.21 1.56
C VAL A 211 3.23 -6.16 0.53
N VAL A 212 3.11 -5.29 -0.48
CA VAL A 212 4.14 -5.10 -1.50
C VAL A 212 5.39 -4.45 -0.90
N ALA A 213 5.23 -3.38 -0.11
CA ALA A 213 6.33 -2.70 0.58
C ALA A 213 7.10 -3.64 1.52
N ALA A 214 6.37 -4.55 2.18
CA ALA A 214 6.96 -5.62 2.97
C ALA A 214 7.82 -6.57 2.12
N ALA A 215 7.31 -7.04 0.98
CA ALA A 215 8.10 -7.89 0.08
C ALA A 215 9.36 -7.18 -0.43
N LEU A 216 9.25 -5.90 -0.77
CA LEU A 216 10.41 -5.10 -1.20
C LEU A 216 11.51 -4.99 -0.15
N SER A 217 11.17 -5.06 1.14
CA SER A 217 12.17 -4.99 2.20
C SER A 217 13.22 -6.11 2.08
N GLY A 218 12.82 -7.31 1.65
CA GLY A 218 13.75 -8.42 1.43
C GLY A 218 14.69 -8.18 0.25
N GLU A 219 14.16 -7.69 -0.88
CA GLU A 219 14.95 -7.33 -2.06
C GLU A 219 15.94 -6.20 -1.75
N VAL A 220 15.47 -5.14 -1.08
CA VAL A 220 16.30 -3.98 -0.72
C VAL A 220 17.35 -4.38 0.33
N ALA A 221 16.99 -5.18 1.33
CA ALA A 221 17.93 -5.66 2.34
C ALA A 221 19.08 -6.49 1.74
N SER A 222 18.85 -7.20 0.65
CA SER A 222 19.87 -8.04 -0.01
C SER A 222 21.05 -7.25 -0.59
N VAL A 223 20.83 -5.97 -0.92
CA VAL A 223 21.85 -5.08 -1.51
C VAL A 223 22.39 -4.06 -0.52
N LEU A 224 21.86 -4.00 0.70
CA LEU A 224 22.20 -3.01 1.71
C LEU A 224 23.32 -3.48 2.65
N PRO A 225 24.13 -2.57 3.20
CA PRO A 225 25.05 -2.91 4.29
C PRO A 225 24.26 -3.31 5.55
N ARG A 226 24.81 -4.27 6.32
CA ARG A 226 24.19 -4.90 7.49
C ARG A 226 23.32 -4.00 8.39
N PRO A 227 23.82 -2.85 8.92
CA PRO A 227 23.03 -2.08 9.89
C PRO A 227 21.72 -1.57 9.28
N HIS A 228 21.74 -1.18 8.01
CA HIS A 228 20.55 -0.72 7.30
C HIS A 228 19.68 -1.89 6.84
N ALA A 229 20.29 -3.02 6.46
CA ALA A 229 19.58 -4.25 6.10
C ALA A 229 18.72 -4.79 7.28
N LEU A 230 19.27 -4.82 8.50
CA LEU A 230 18.53 -5.27 9.70
C LEU A 230 17.27 -4.44 9.96
N ILE A 231 17.40 -3.10 9.94
CA ILE A 231 16.25 -2.19 10.14
C ILE A 231 15.21 -2.43 9.04
N THR A 232 15.66 -2.59 7.81
CA THR A 232 14.80 -2.81 6.64
C THR A 232 14.00 -4.11 6.79
N LEU A 233 14.64 -5.20 7.24
CA LEU A 233 13.98 -6.49 7.49
C LEU A 233 12.99 -6.42 8.66
N ILE A 234 13.34 -5.78 9.77
CA ILE A 234 12.45 -5.64 10.94
C ILE A 234 11.18 -4.87 10.54
N VAL A 235 11.35 -3.73 9.87
CA VAL A 235 10.22 -2.95 9.34
C VAL A 235 9.42 -3.76 8.32
N GLY A 236 10.10 -4.53 7.47
CA GLY A 236 9.49 -5.50 6.55
C GLY A 236 8.54 -6.48 7.23
N TYR A 237 8.98 -7.12 8.32
CA TYR A 237 8.15 -8.05 9.10
C TYR A 237 6.93 -7.36 9.72
N VAL A 238 7.08 -6.14 10.23
CA VAL A 238 5.96 -5.37 10.79
C VAL A 238 4.94 -5.02 9.70
N LEU A 239 5.40 -4.54 8.54
CA LEU A 239 4.54 -4.24 7.39
C LEU A 239 3.84 -5.48 6.85
N TRP A 240 4.54 -6.61 6.80
CA TRP A 240 3.98 -7.90 6.40
C TRP A 240 2.84 -8.29 7.32
N GLY A 241 3.04 -8.22 8.64
CA GLY A 241 2.00 -8.53 9.63
C GLY A 241 0.76 -7.66 9.46
N ILE A 242 0.95 -6.34 9.33
CA ILE A 242 -0.16 -5.39 9.14
C ILE A 242 -0.92 -5.70 7.84
N GLY A 243 -0.20 -5.81 6.72
CA GLY A 243 -0.82 -5.97 5.40
C GLY A 243 -1.50 -7.32 5.21
N VAL A 244 -0.84 -8.41 5.60
CA VAL A 244 -1.35 -9.77 5.41
C VAL A 244 -2.54 -10.05 6.33
N SER A 245 -2.46 -9.68 7.61
CA SER A 245 -3.58 -9.87 8.54
C SER A 245 -4.83 -9.09 8.10
N MET A 246 -4.68 -7.83 7.67
CA MET A 246 -5.80 -7.05 7.15
C MET A 246 -6.36 -7.63 5.85
N SER A 247 -5.49 -8.15 4.97
CA SER A 247 -5.92 -8.80 3.73
C SER A 247 -6.76 -10.05 3.99
N PHE A 248 -6.40 -10.87 4.99
CA PHE A 248 -7.18 -12.06 5.36
C PHE A 248 -8.56 -11.71 5.94
N LEU A 249 -8.66 -10.64 6.73
CA LEU A 249 -9.96 -10.16 7.25
C LEU A 249 -10.90 -9.76 6.10
N ILE A 250 -10.39 -8.97 5.14
CA ILE A 250 -11.20 -8.55 3.98
C ILE A 250 -11.50 -9.72 3.05
N MET A 251 -10.57 -10.64 2.87
CA MET A 251 -10.80 -11.88 2.13
C MET A 251 -11.97 -12.66 2.72
N GLY A 252 -12.00 -12.85 4.04
CA GLY A 252 -13.10 -13.53 4.73
C GLY A 252 -14.45 -12.87 4.47
N LEU A 253 -14.51 -11.53 4.55
CA LEU A 253 -15.71 -10.76 4.24
C LEU A 253 -16.12 -10.86 2.77
N TYR A 254 -15.16 -10.87 1.84
CA TYR A 254 -15.41 -11.01 0.42
C TYR A 254 -15.97 -12.40 0.07
N LEU A 255 -15.38 -13.45 0.64
CA LEU A 255 -15.87 -14.83 0.49
C LEU A 255 -17.28 -14.97 1.10
N HIS A 256 -17.51 -14.41 2.28
CA HIS A 256 -18.83 -14.41 2.92
C HIS A 256 -19.88 -13.69 2.05
N ARG A 257 -19.55 -12.52 1.50
CA ARG A 257 -20.43 -11.80 0.57
C ARG A 257 -20.79 -12.64 -0.65
N MET A 258 -19.81 -13.30 -1.27
CA MET A 258 -20.06 -14.19 -2.42
C MET A 258 -20.92 -15.39 -2.02
N ALA A 259 -20.72 -15.95 -0.83
CA ALA A 259 -21.52 -17.08 -0.35
C ALA A 259 -22.97 -16.69 0.01
N SER A 260 -23.20 -15.46 0.48
CA SER A 260 -24.50 -15.04 1.03
C SER A 260 -25.40 -14.26 0.07
N TYR A 261 -24.85 -13.44 -0.84
CA TYR A 261 -25.65 -12.45 -1.58
C TYR A 261 -25.58 -12.53 -3.11
N HIS A 262 -24.58 -13.18 -3.72
CA HIS A 262 -24.41 -13.18 -5.18
C HIS A 262 -23.90 -14.52 -5.73
N HIS A 263 -24.67 -15.11 -6.65
CA HIS A 263 -24.14 -16.05 -7.65
C HIS A 263 -23.04 -15.34 -8.48
N LEU A 264 -22.09 -16.11 -9.04
CA LEU A 264 -20.83 -15.65 -9.66
C LEU A 264 -20.86 -14.24 -10.30
N PRO A 265 -19.78 -13.44 -10.17
CA PRO A 265 -19.73 -12.09 -10.74
C PRO A 265 -20.13 -12.09 -12.22
N ASN A 266 -20.84 -11.03 -12.67
CA ASN A 266 -21.13 -10.83 -14.09
C ASN A 266 -19.86 -11.07 -14.94
N PRO A 267 -19.96 -11.63 -16.17
CA PRO A 267 -18.79 -12.01 -16.97
C PRO A 267 -17.73 -10.90 -17.14
N GLU A 268 -18.17 -9.64 -17.20
CA GLU A 268 -17.30 -8.46 -17.28
C GLU A 268 -16.48 -8.20 -16.00
N ALA A 269 -16.94 -8.69 -14.86
CA ALA A 269 -16.29 -8.60 -13.56
C ALA A 269 -15.46 -9.85 -13.23
N MET A 270 -15.37 -10.85 -14.09
CA MET A 270 -14.76 -12.14 -13.75
C MET A 270 -13.25 -12.04 -13.48
N GLY A 271 -12.52 -11.25 -14.28
CA GLY A 271 -11.07 -11.06 -14.14
C GLY A 271 -10.63 -10.46 -12.80
N SER A 272 -11.58 -9.91 -12.05
CA SER A 272 -11.31 -9.22 -10.80
C SER A 272 -11.66 -10.05 -9.56
N ALA A 273 -12.24 -11.25 -9.76
CA ALA A 273 -12.28 -12.29 -8.73
C ALA A 273 -10.87 -12.77 -8.36
N PHE A 274 -9.87 -12.48 -9.21
CA PHE A 274 -8.46 -12.79 -8.97
C PHE A 274 -7.71 -11.73 -8.14
N VAL A 275 -8.32 -10.57 -7.85
CA VAL A 275 -7.67 -9.52 -7.02
C VAL A 275 -7.17 -10.06 -5.67
N PRO A 276 -7.92 -10.91 -4.94
CA PRO A 276 -7.45 -11.43 -3.66
C PRO A 276 -6.27 -12.41 -3.77
N VAL A 277 -5.98 -12.96 -4.96
CA VAL A 277 -4.75 -13.74 -5.20
C VAL A 277 -3.50 -12.87 -5.02
N GLY A 278 -3.60 -11.57 -5.29
CA GLY A 278 -2.50 -10.61 -5.14
C GLY A 278 -1.91 -10.60 -3.72
N PRO A 279 -2.67 -10.24 -2.67
CA PRO A 279 -2.20 -10.29 -1.29
C PRO A 279 -1.68 -11.66 -0.84
N CYS A 280 -2.31 -12.76 -1.26
CA CYS A 280 -1.86 -14.10 -0.89
C CYS A 280 -0.52 -14.45 -1.53
N GLY A 281 -0.38 -14.22 -2.84
CA GLY A 281 0.86 -14.48 -3.58
C GLY A 281 1.99 -13.56 -3.13
N GLN A 282 1.72 -12.25 -3.04
CA GLN A 282 2.71 -11.27 -2.63
C GLN A 282 3.09 -11.43 -1.15
N GLY A 283 2.15 -11.81 -0.29
CA GLY A 283 2.43 -12.11 1.11
C GLY A 283 3.36 -13.31 1.27
N ALA A 284 3.11 -14.40 0.53
CA ALA A 284 4.00 -15.56 0.53
C ALA A 284 5.38 -15.24 -0.07
N TYR A 285 5.40 -14.57 -1.23
CA TYR A 285 6.64 -14.14 -1.89
C TYR A 285 7.48 -13.23 -1.00
N GLY A 286 6.84 -12.25 -0.35
CA GLY A 286 7.53 -11.34 0.56
C GLY A 286 8.15 -12.04 1.76
N LEU A 287 7.47 -13.03 2.35
CA LEU A 287 8.03 -13.81 3.45
C LEU A 287 9.28 -14.60 3.03
N ILE A 288 9.26 -15.19 1.82
CA ILE A 288 10.40 -15.92 1.26
C ILE A 288 11.60 -14.97 1.08
N LEU A 289 11.37 -13.78 0.51
CA LEU A 289 12.43 -12.79 0.29
C LEU A 289 13.04 -12.28 1.60
N ILE A 290 12.20 -11.94 2.58
CA ILE A 290 12.66 -11.52 3.90
C ILE A 290 13.45 -12.64 4.57
N ALA A 291 13.01 -13.90 4.44
CA ALA A 291 13.73 -15.05 4.99
C ALA A 291 15.09 -15.26 4.31
N GLN A 292 15.17 -15.15 2.98
CA GLN A 292 16.41 -15.27 2.22
C GLN A 292 17.42 -14.18 2.59
N ALA A 293 16.97 -12.92 2.63
CA ALA A 293 17.81 -11.81 3.07
C ALA A 293 18.17 -11.90 4.57
N GLY A 294 17.28 -12.47 5.39
CA GLY A 294 17.55 -12.75 6.79
C GLY A 294 18.70 -13.75 6.96
N GLN A 295 18.75 -14.82 6.17
CA GLN A 295 19.83 -15.80 6.25
C GLN A 295 21.21 -15.17 5.98
N THR A 296 21.32 -14.28 5.01
CA THR A 296 22.59 -13.61 4.70
C THR A 296 22.98 -12.63 5.79
N VAL A 297 22.04 -11.87 6.34
CA VAL A 297 22.30 -10.86 7.37
C VAL A 297 22.58 -11.50 8.75
N PHE A 298 21.89 -12.59 9.10
CA PHE A 298 22.00 -13.26 10.40
C PHE A 298 23.09 -14.33 10.46
N SER A 299 23.44 -15.00 9.36
CA SER A 299 24.59 -15.95 9.32
C SER A 299 25.92 -15.26 9.59
N GLU A 300 25.96 -13.98 9.30
CA GLU A 300 27.09 -13.09 9.42
C GLU A 300 27.22 -12.47 10.83
N SER A 301 26.18 -12.59 11.66
CA SER A 301 26.19 -12.30 13.10
C SER A 301 26.44 -13.58 13.90
N ASP A 302 27.27 -13.50 14.93
CA ASP A 302 27.72 -14.57 15.85
C ASP A 302 26.62 -15.38 16.60
N PHE A 303 25.37 -15.43 16.13
CA PHE A 303 24.40 -16.40 16.64
C PHE A 303 24.82 -17.85 16.40
N ALA A 304 25.71 -18.11 15.43
CA ALA A 304 26.36 -19.41 15.26
C ALA A 304 27.34 -19.76 16.40
N GLY A 305 27.94 -18.77 17.08
CA GLY A 305 28.77 -18.99 18.27
C GLY A 305 27.95 -19.32 19.53
N GLN A 306 26.69 -18.87 19.59
CA GLN A 306 25.78 -19.20 20.68
C GLN A 306 25.12 -20.58 20.51
N ALA A 307 24.96 -21.07 19.27
CA ALA A 307 24.44 -22.41 18.99
C ALA A 307 25.41 -23.52 19.41
N ASP A 308 26.73 -23.27 19.33
CA ASP A 308 27.75 -24.21 19.86
C ASP A 308 27.85 -24.18 21.40
N SER A 309 27.43 -23.09 22.05
CA SER A 309 27.35 -23.04 23.53
C SER A 309 26.25 -23.94 24.10
N GLY A 310 25.22 -24.29 23.30
CA GLY A 310 24.22 -25.29 23.69
C GLY A 310 24.69 -26.74 23.51
N ARG A 311 25.78 -26.96 22.77
CA ARG A 311 26.32 -28.29 22.48
C ARG A 311 27.36 -28.75 23.52
N LEU A 312 27.88 -27.83 24.34
CA LEU A 312 28.79 -28.10 25.46
C LEU A 312 28.08 -28.47 26.78
N ILE A 313 26.75 -28.39 26.86
CA ILE A 313 25.99 -28.71 28.09
C ILE A 313 25.38 -30.13 28.04
N MET A 314 25.46 -30.83 26.91
CA MET A 314 24.92 -32.20 26.74
C MET A 314 25.99 -33.29 26.86
N HIS A 315 27.11 -32.99 27.53
CA HIS A 315 28.23 -33.92 27.72
C HIS A 315 28.81 -33.89 29.16
N GLU A 316 27.95 -33.70 30.17
CA GLU A 316 28.19 -34.20 31.53
C GLU A 316 27.00 -35.04 32.01
#